data_AF-A0A939KUP2-F1
#
_entry.id   AF-A0A939KUP2-F1
#
_cell.length_a   1.000
_cell.length_b   1.000
_cell.length_c   1.000
_cell.angle_alpha   90.00
_cell.angle_beta   90.00
_cell.angle_gamma   90.00
#
_symmetry.space_group_name_H-M   'P 1'
#
loop_
_entity.id
_entity.type
_entity.pdbx_description
1 polymer ?
#
loop_
_entity_poly.entity_id
_entity_poly.type
_entity_poly.pdbx_seq_one_letter_code
_entity_poly.pdbx_strand_id
1 'polypeptide(L)' 'MAPAIELRSKLGLEEGDELVLFLDGWKVQMFKRRSLSELAGALPATRPYPGKEAVRQEVGKALAKKILSEGL' A
#
# COMPACT_ATOMS: atom_id res chain seq x y z
N MET A 1 27.94 -22.01 -14.77
CA MET A 1 26.71 -21.80 -13.98
C MET A 1 26.09 -20.49 -14.43
N ALA A 2 24.80 -20.43 -14.76
CA ALA A 2 24.22 -19.24 -15.36
C ALA A 2 24.13 -18.09 -14.33
N PRO A 3 24.59 -16.86 -14.66
CA PRO A 3 24.69 -15.74 -13.71
C PRO A 3 23.33 -15.36 -13.08
N ALA A 4 22.22 -15.68 -13.74
CA ALA A 4 20.88 -15.45 -13.24
C ALA A 4 20.52 -16.26 -11.97
N ILE A 5 21.09 -17.46 -11.79
CA ILE A 5 20.78 -18.33 -10.64
C ILE A 5 21.44 -17.78 -9.37
N GLU A 6 22.70 -17.36 -9.45
CA GLU A 6 23.40 -16.75 -8.32
C GLU A 6 22.78 -15.41 -7.89
N LEU A 7 22.35 -14.60 -8.86
CA LEU A 7 21.68 -13.33 -8.59
C LEU A 7 20.35 -13.52 -7.84
N ARG A 8 19.53 -14.49 -8.25
CA ARG A 8 18.27 -14.82 -7.56
C ARG A 8 18.51 -15.24 -6.11
N SER A 9 19.48 -16.12 -5.88
CA SER A 9 19.81 -16.59 -4.53
C SER A 9 20.34 -15.47 -3.64
N LYS A 10 21.26 -14.62 -4.14
CA LYS A 10 21.80 -13.48 -3.38
C LYS A 10 20.75 -12.42 -3.04
N LEU A 11 19.75 -12.27 -3.89
CA LEU A 11 18.66 -11.30 -3.69
C LEU A 11 17.44 -11.92 -2.97
N GLY A 12 17.48 -13.22 -2.66
CA GLY A 12 16.37 -13.92 -2.00
C GLY A 12 15.08 -13.93 -2.83
N LEU A 13 15.21 -14.00 -4.16
CA LEU A 13 14.08 -13.97 -5.08
C LEU A 13 13.48 -15.36 -5.25
N GLU A 14 12.18 -15.45 -5.04
CA GLU A 14 11.38 -16.65 -5.26
C GLU A 14 10.56 -16.54 -6.56
N GLU A 15 10.04 -17.68 -7.02
CA GLU A 15 9.14 -17.69 -8.17
C GLU A 15 7.82 -16.98 -7.79
N GLY A 16 7.44 -15.97 -8.57
CA GLY A 16 6.26 -15.14 -8.28
C GLY A 16 6.57 -13.77 -7.67
N ASP A 17 7.84 -13.48 -7.33
CA ASP A 17 8.23 -12.16 -6.82
C ASP A 17 8.13 -11.07 -7.90
N GLU A 18 7.60 -9.91 -7.50
CA GLU A 18 7.53 -8.71 -8.33
C GLU A 18 8.81 -7.86 -8.16
N LEU A 19 9.38 -7.40 -9.27
CA LEU A 19 10.60 -6.58 -9.31
C LEU A 19 10.31 -5.17 -9.79
N VAL A 20 10.90 -4.17 -9.14
CA VAL A 20 10.86 -2.78 -9.59
C VAL A 20 12.25 -2.37 -10.07
N LEU A 21 12.32 -1.94 -11.32
CA LEU A 21 13.54 -1.46 -11.98
C LEU A 21 13.49 0.06 -12.13
N PHE A 22 14.45 0.77 -11.55
CA PHE A 22 14.62 2.21 -11.76
C PHE A 22 15.62 2.45 -12.89
N LEU A 23 15.26 3.27 -13.87
CA LEU A 23 16.07 3.53 -15.06
C LEU A 23 17.17 4.59 -14.86
N ASP A 24 17.14 5.35 -13.76
CA ASP A 24 18.10 6.44 -13.46
C ASP A 24 19.40 5.96 -12.77
N GLY A 25 19.94 4.85 -13.27
CA GLY A 25 21.04 4.13 -12.65
C GLY A 25 20.54 2.80 -12.12
N TRP A 26 21.08 1.72 -12.68
CA TRP A 26 20.65 0.33 -12.50
C TRP A 26 20.57 -0.06 -11.01
N LYS A 27 19.43 0.23 -10.38
CA LYS A 27 19.09 -0.14 -9.02
C LYS A 27 17.89 -1.07 -9.08
N VAL A 28 18.10 -2.29 -8.63
CA VAL A 28 17.04 -3.29 -8.45
C VAL A 28 16.58 -3.19 -7.01
N GLN A 29 15.31 -2.86 -6.79
CA GLN A 29 14.68 -2.96 -5.49
C GLN A 29 13.62 -4.06 -5.53
N MET A 30 13.67 -4.93 -4.52
CA MET A 30 12.67 -5.97 -4.34
C MET A 30 11.38 -5.33 -3.82
N PHE A 31 10.27 -5.59 -4.50
CA PHE A 31 8.96 -5.15 -4.06
C PHE A 31 8.19 -6.34 -3.51
N LYS A 32 8.26 -6.54 -2.18
CA LYS A 32 7.42 -7.53 -1.53
C LYS A 32 6.02 -6.95 -1.32
N ARG A 33 5.09 -7.46 -2.12
CA ARG A 33 3.67 -7.12 -2.01
C ARG A 33 3.15 -7.66 -0.67
N ARG A 34 2.87 -6.75 0.27
CA ARG A 34 2.25 -7.11 1.55
C ARG A 34 0.77 -7.34 1.35
N SER A 35 0.22 -8.39 1.95
CA SER A 35 -1.23 -8.60 1.93
C SER A 35 -1.96 -7.47 2.68
N LEU A 36 -3.24 -7.23 2.38
CA LEU A 36 -4.04 -6.25 3.12
C LEU A 36 -4.09 -6.57 4.62
N SER A 37 -4.08 -7.86 4.98
CA SER A 37 -4.02 -8.33 6.36
C SER A 37 -2.71 -7.95 7.05
N GLU A 38 -1.58 -8.01 6.36
CA GLU A 38 -0.27 -7.57 6.89
C GLU A 38 -0.19 -6.05 7.09
N LEU A 39 -1.02 -5.29 6.38
CA LEU A 39 -1.09 -3.84 6.50
C LEU A 39 -2.06 -3.38 7.61
N ALA A 40 -2.90 -4.28 8.14
CA ALA A 40 -3.84 -3.96 9.20
C ALA A 40 -3.08 -3.52 10.47
N GLY A 41 -3.18 -2.23 10.82
CA GLY A 41 -2.50 -1.66 11.98
C GLY A 41 -0.98 -1.50 11.86
N ALA A 42 -0.38 -1.89 10.72
CA ALA A 42 1.05 -1.73 10.50
C ALA A 42 1.47 -0.29 10.17
N LEU A 43 0.53 0.52 9.68
CA LEU A 43 0.76 1.92 9.36
C LEU A 43 0.62 2.79 10.62
N PRO A 44 1.57 3.70 10.89
CA PRO A 44 1.48 4.60 12.02
C PRO A 44 0.25 5.50 11.88
N ALA A 45 -0.46 5.71 12.98
CA ALA A 45 -1.55 6.68 13.00
C ALA A 45 -0.98 8.09 12.80
N THR A 46 -1.15 8.65 11.61
CA THR A 46 -0.69 10.01 11.27
C THR A 46 -1.56 11.10 11.91
N ARG A 47 -2.74 10.73 12.42
CA ARG A 47 -3.67 11.62 13.12
C ARG A 47 -4.21 10.93 14.37
N PRO A 48 -4.23 11.59 15.54
CA PRO A 48 -4.92 11.08 16.72
C PRO A 48 -6.39 10.79 16.43
N TYR A 49 -6.94 9.75 17.05
CA TYR A 49 -8.36 9.43 16.89
C TYR A 49 -9.24 10.58 17.42
N PRO A 50 -10.05 11.24 16.58
CA PRO A 50 -10.77 12.46 16.97
C PRO A 50 -12.03 12.19 17.82
N GLY A 51 -12.36 10.93 18.09
CA GLY A 51 -13.56 10.53 18.83
C GLY A 51 -14.76 10.22 17.92
N LYS A 52 -15.69 9.41 18.43
CA LYS A 52 -16.82 8.86 17.66
C LYS A 52 -17.72 9.93 17.05
N GLU A 53 -18.02 10.99 17.79
CA GLU A 53 -18.94 12.04 17.35
C GLU A 53 -18.35 12.89 16.22
N ALA A 54 -17.05 13.22 16.30
CA ALA A 54 -16.36 13.94 15.23
C ALA A 54 -16.36 13.12 13.93
N VAL A 55 -16.08 11.81 14.02
CA VAL A 55 -16.11 10.90 12.86
C VAL A 55 -17.53 10.82 12.27
N ARG A 56 -18.56 10.68 13.10
CA ARG A 56 -19.96 10.61 12.64
C ARG A 56 -20.39 11.87 11.89
N GLN A 57 -20.02 13.04 12.39
CA GLN A 57 -20.33 14.31 11.72
C GLN A 57 -19.61 14.44 10.39
N GLU A 58 -18.33 14.09 10.32
CA GLU A 58 -17.52 14.16 9.10
C GLU A 58 -18.08 13.22 8.02
N VAL A 59 -18.33 11.96 8.38
CA VAL A 59 -18.91 10.96 7.47
C VAL A 59 -20.33 11.35 7.05
N GLY A 60 -21.16 11.82 7.99
CA GLY A 60 -22.52 12.27 7.70
C GLY A 60 -22.56 13.41 6.69
N LYS A 61 -21.67 14.41 6.82
CA LYS A 61 -21.53 15.50 5.84
C LYS A 61 -21.08 14.99 4.47
N ALA A 62 -20.12 14.08 4.42
CA ALA A 62 -19.64 13.50 3.17
C ALA A 62 -20.74 12.71 2.44
N LEU A 63 -21.52 11.91 3.19
CA LEU A 63 -22.66 11.16 2.65
C LEU A 63 -23.77 12.09 2.15
N ALA A 64 -24.15 13.11 2.93
CA ALA A 64 -25.15 14.08 2.52
C ALA A 64 -24.74 14.80 1.23
N LYS A 65 -23.47 15.21 1.11
CA LYS A 65 -22.93 15.81 -0.11
C LYS A 65 -23.00 14.85 -1.31
N LYS A 66 -22.68 13.58 -1.09
CA LYS A 66 -22.74 12.54 -2.14
C LYS A 66 -24.17 12.35 -2.65
N ILE A 67 -25.14 12.22 -1.74
CA ILE A 67 -26.56 12.09 -2.09
C ILE A 67 -27.06 13.31 -2.87
N LEU A 68 -26.71 14.52 -2.41
CA LEU A 68 -27.08 15.75 -3.10
C LEU A 68 -26.42 15.87 -4.50
N SER A 69 -25.19 15.35 -4.66
CA SER A 69 -24.49 15.36 -5.95
C SER A 69 -24.95 14.28 -6.92
N GLU A 70 -25.39 13.13 -6.40
CA GLU A 70 -25.90 12.01 -7.21
C GLU A 70 -27.34 12.27 -7.69
N GLY A 71 -27.98 13.34 -7.19
CA GLY A 71 -29.33 13.72 -7.56
C GLY A 71 -30.33 12.72 -6.99
N LEU A 72 -31.12 13.15 -6.01
CA LEU A 72 -32.45 12.57 -5.84
C LEU A 72 -33.31 12.95 -7.05
#